data_AF-D7UAX0-F1
#
_entry.id   AF-D7UAX0-F1
#
_cell.length_a   1.000
_cell.length_b   1.000
_cell.length_c   1.000
_cell.angle_alpha   90.00
_cell.angle_beta   90.00
_cell.angle_gamma   90.00
#
_symmetry.space_group_name_H-M   'P 1'
#
loop_
_entity.id
_entity.type
_entity.pdbx_description
1 polymer ?
#
loop_
_entity_poly.entity_id
_entity_poly.type
_entity_poly.pdbx_seq_one_letter_code
_entity_poly.pdbx_strand_id
1 'polypeptide(L)' 'MGNGVTKETFDWIFSEPKIVRSSAIICRLMDDMVFHKFEQKRGHVASVVECYMKHDGASEQETHKEFNKQVRDAWKDINE' A
#
# COMPACT_ATOMS: atom_id res chain seq x y z
N MET A 1 5.86 -22.10 4.27
CA MET A 1 4.41 -22.05 4.55
C MET A 1 4.15 -22.91 5.77
N GLY A 2 3.38 -22.40 6.75
CA GLY A 2 3.27 -23.01 8.07
C GLY A 2 2.54 -24.35 8.07
N ASN A 3 2.88 -25.22 9.02
CA ASN A 3 2.05 -26.38 9.34
C ASN A 3 0.72 -25.88 9.93
N GLY A 4 -0.41 -26.44 9.49
CA GLY A 4 -1.74 -26.07 10.00
C GLY A 4 -2.58 -25.15 9.11
N VAL A 5 -2.33 -25.14 7.79
CA VAL A 5 -3.23 -24.45 6.84
C VAL A 5 -4.58 -25.18 6.81
N THR A 6 -5.64 -24.49 7.24
CA THR A 6 -7.02 -24.99 7.21
C THR A 6 -7.93 -24.06 6.42
N LYS A 7 -9.18 -24.48 6.15
CA LYS A 7 -10.19 -23.62 5.53
C LYS A 7 -10.43 -22.37 6.37
N GLU A 8 -10.50 -22.50 7.69
CA GLU A 8 -10.71 -21.40 8.62
C GLU A 8 -9.55 -20.38 8.55
N THR A 9 -8.32 -20.86 8.31
CA THR A 9 -7.16 -19.97 8.11
C THR A 9 -7.32 -19.15 6.83
N PHE A 10 -7.78 -19.76 5.74
CA PHE A 10 -8.09 -19.05 4.50
C PHE A 10 -9.26 -18.08 4.68
N ASP A 11 -10.36 -18.53 5.26
CA ASP A 11 -11.54 -17.69 5.52
C ASP A 11 -11.15 -16.46 6.38
N TRP A 12 -10.26 -16.64 7.36
CA TRP A 12 -9.71 -15.54 8.14
C TRP A 12 -8.87 -14.59 7.29
N ILE A 13 -7.90 -15.08 6.49
CA ILE A 13 -7.09 -14.21 5.61
C ILE A 13 -7.96 -13.45 4.60
N PHE A 14 -8.92 -14.12 3.97
CA PHE A 14 -9.82 -13.55 2.97
C PHE A 14 -10.87 -12.61 3.57
N SER A 15 -11.10 -12.64 4.89
CA SER A 15 -11.87 -11.61 5.60
C SER A 15 -11.15 -10.26 5.68
N GLU A 16 -9.89 -10.20 5.20
CA GLU A 16 -9.02 -9.02 5.24
C GLU A 16 -8.87 -8.42 6.64
N PRO A 17 -8.35 -9.19 7.61
CA PRO A 17 -8.11 -8.69 8.95
C PRO A 17 -7.14 -7.51 8.91
N LYS A 18 -7.19 -6.67 9.95
CA LYS A 18 -6.42 -5.42 10.04
C LYS A 18 -4.97 -5.59 9.58
N ILE A 19 -4.28 -6.63 10.06
CA ILE A 19 -2.89 -6.95 9.68
C ILE A 19 -2.69 -7.19 8.17
N VAL A 20 -3.61 -7.90 7.50
CA VAL A 20 -3.54 -8.17 6.06
C VAL A 20 -3.73 -6.87 5.28
N ARG A 21 -4.74 -6.07 5.66
CA ARG A 21 -5.00 -4.77 5.03
C ARG A 21 -3.84 -3.80 5.21
N SER A 22 -3.32 -3.67 6.44
CA SER A 22 -2.19 -2.78 6.74
C SER A 22 -0.92 -3.22 6.02
N SER A 23 -0.67 -4.52 5.92
CA SER A 23 0.45 -5.06 5.12
C SER A 23 0.32 -4.69 3.64
N ALA A 24 -0.89 -4.84 3.06
CA ALA A 24 -1.15 -4.48 1.67
C ALA A 24 -0.95 -2.98 1.40
N ILE A 25 -1.38 -2.11 2.31
CA ILE A 25 -1.17 -0.66 2.24
C ILE A 25 0.33 -0.34 2.22
N ILE A 26 1.10 -0.90 3.16
CA ILE A 26 2.55 -0.66 3.24
C ILE A 26 3.22 -1.10 1.93
N CYS A 27 2.96 -2.32 1.48
CA CYS A 27 3.55 -2.85 0.26
C CYS A 27 3.23 -1.97 -0.95
N ARG A 28 1.95 -1.61 -1.15
CA ARG A 28 1.52 -0.83 -2.31
C ARG A 28 2.08 0.59 -2.30
N LEU A 29 1.98 1.30 -1.17
CA LEU A 29 2.44 2.69 -1.09
C LEU A 29 3.96 2.79 -1.24
N MET A 30 4.71 1.88 -0.61
CA MET A 30 6.17 1.90 -0.69
C MET A 30 6.68 1.55 -2.09
N ASP A 31 6.04 0.58 -2.76
CA ASP A 31 6.37 0.19 -4.15
C ASP A 31 6.13 1.36 -5.11
N ASP A 32 4.92 1.93 -5.09
CA ASP A 32 4.53 3.02 -5.98
C ASP A 32 5.38 4.28 -5.73
N MET A 33 5.62 4.69 -4.48
CA MET A 33 6.46 5.86 -4.17
C MET A 33 7.90 5.74 -4.71
N VAL A 34 8.44 4.52 -4.80
CA VAL A 34 9.81 4.30 -5.29
C VAL A 34 9.85 4.17 -6.81
N PHE A 35 8.88 3.49 -7.41
CA PHE A 35 8.92 3.11 -8.82
C PHE A 35 8.16 4.03 -9.77
N HIS A 36 7.22 4.86 -9.30
CA HIS A 36 6.27 5.56 -10.17
C HIS A 36 6.92 6.31 -11.34
N LYS A 37 8.04 7.02 -11.13
CA LYS A 37 8.75 7.74 -12.21
C LYS A 37 9.27 6.82 -13.32
N PHE A 38 9.85 5.68 -12.93
CA PHE A 38 10.32 4.69 -13.88
C PHE A 38 9.15 4.08 -14.65
N GLU A 39 8.06 3.81 -13.95
CA GLU A 39 6.85 3.22 -14.51
C GLU A 39 6.15 4.16 -15.50
N GLN A 40 6.02 5.44 -15.17
CA GLN A 40 5.51 6.47 -16.09
C GLN A 40 6.40 6.60 -17.32
N LYS A 41 7.74 6.56 -17.16
CA LYS A 41 8.67 6.67 -18.29
C LYS A 41 8.53 5.54 -19.31
N ARG A 42 8.19 4.32 -18.86
CA ARG A 42 7.97 3.15 -19.74
C ARG A 42 6.54 3.02 -20.24
N GLY A 43 5.67 3.99 -19.96
CA GLY A 43 4.25 3.97 -20.35
C GLY A 43 3.41 2.94 -19.59
N HIS A 44 3.80 2.61 -18.36
CA HIS A 44 2.97 1.79 -17.49
C HIS A 44 1.74 2.57 -17.00
N VAL A 45 0.79 1.87 -16.38
CA VAL A 45 -0.42 2.50 -15.83
C VAL A 45 -0.07 3.49 -14.73
N ALA A 46 -0.97 4.42 -14.43
CA ALA A 46 -0.81 5.38 -13.33
C ALA A 46 -0.69 4.63 -11.98
N SER A 47 0.31 4.98 -11.18
CA SER A 47 0.43 4.49 -9.80
C SER A 47 -0.50 5.28 -8.86
N VAL A 48 -0.53 4.90 -7.59
CA VAL A 48 -1.25 5.67 -6.57
C VAL A 48 -0.72 7.10 -6.42
N VAL A 49 0.56 7.35 -6.74
CA VAL A 49 1.16 8.70 -6.72
C VAL A 49 0.52 9.59 -7.78
N GLU A 50 0.47 9.13 -9.05
CA GLU A 50 -0.18 9.89 -10.12
C GLU A 50 -1.68 10.07 -9.88
N CYS A 51 -2.35 9.03 -9.37
CA CYS A 51 -3.77 9.09 -9.06
C CYS A 51 -4.06 10.17 -8.01
N TYR A 52 -3.30 10.21 -6.92
CA TYR A 52 -3.50 11.17 -5.84
C TYR A 52 -3.14 12.61 -6.26
N MET A 53 -1.99 12.79 -6.93
CA MET A 53 -1.60 14.12 -7.44
C MET A 53 -2.66 14.69 -8.39
N LYS A 54 -3.25 13.85 -9.25
CA LYS A 54 -4.30 14.27 -10.18
C LYS A 54 -5.64 14.54 -9.49
N HIS A 55 -6.03 13.69 -8.53
CA HIS A 55 -7.30 13.81 -7.82
C HIS A 55 -7.31 15.04 -6.90
N ASP A 56 -6.25 15.23 -6.12
CA ASP A 56 -6.18 16.22 -5.06
C ASP A 56 -5.41 17.50 -5.45
N GLY A 57 -4.88 17.55 -6.69
CA GLY A 57 -4.05 18.67 -7.15
C GLY A 57 -2.75 18.84 -6.36
N ALA A 58 -2.32 17.78 -5.66
CA ALA A 58 -1.17 17.81 -4.77
C ALA A 58 0.15 17.73 -5.55
N SER A 59 1.19 18.33 -5.00
CA SER A 59 2.55 18.09 -5.45
C SER A 59 3.01 16.66 -5.12
N GLU A 60 4.04 16.19 -5.81
CA GLU A 60 4.68 14.89 -5.52
C GLU A 60 5.17 14.84 -4.05
N GLN A 61 5.75 15.94 -3.56
CA GLN A 61 6.25 16.03 -2.19
C GLN A 61 5.12 15.93 -1.15
N GLU A 62 4.00 16.60 -1.38
CA GLU A 62 2.82 16.50 -0.50
C GLU A 62 2.23 15.09 -0.50
N THR A 63 2.16 14.48 -1.69
CA THR A 63 1.72 13.09 -1.88
C THR A 63 2.60 12.11 -1.10
N HIS A 64 3.93 12.22 -1.25
CA HIS A 64 4.88 11.39 -0.49
C HIS A 64 4.76 11.61 1.02
N LYS A 65 4.55 12.85 1.48
CA LYS A 65 4.39 13.16 2.90
C LYS A 65 3.15 12.46 3.48
N GLU A 66 2.03 12.51 2.76
CA GLU A 66 0.78 11.85 3.17
C GLU A 66 0.92 10.32 3.15
N PHE A 67 1.49 9.74 2.10
CA PHE A 67 1.67 8.29 2.02
C PHE A 67 2.63 7.76 3.07
N ASN A 68 3.71 8.49 3.39
CA ASN A 68 4.58 8.13 4.51
C ASN A 68 3.86 8.17 5.86
N LYS A 69 2.86 9.05 6.03
CA LYS A 69 2.01 9.04 7.23
C LYS A 69 1.15 7.78 7.28
N GLN A 70 0.47 7.44 6.18
CA GLN A 70 -0.34 6.22 6.09
C GLN A 70 0.49 4.95 6.30
N VAL A 71 1.71 4.88 5.76
CA VAL A 71 2.64 3.76 6.00
C VAL A 71 2.99 3.65 7.48
N ARG A 72 3.28 4.77 8.17
CA ARG A 72 3.56 4.74 9.62
C ARG A 72 2.37 4.28 10.43
N ASP A 73 1.16 4.72 10.09
CA ASP A 73 -0.04 4.33 10.80
C ASP A 73 -0.37 2.85 10.55
N ALA A 74 -0.22 2.36 9.32
CA ALA A 74 -0.33 0.94 8.99
C ALA A 74 0.71 0.07 9.73
N TRP A 75 1.93 0.57 9.94
CA TRP A 75 2.91 -0.13 10.78
C TRP A 75 2.49 -0.22 12.25
N LYS A 76 1.80 0.79 12.80
CA LYS A 76 1.24 0.70 14.16
C LYS A 76 0.18 -0.38 14.21
N ASP A 77 -0.71 -0.43 13.23
CA ASP A 77 -1.78 -1.43 13.15
C ASP A 77 -1.27 -2.89 13.09
N ILE A 78 -0.06 -3.12 12.58
CA ILE A 78 0.59 -4.44 12.56
C ILE A 78 1.22 -4.80 13.92
N ASN A 79 1.67 -3.79 14.67
CA ASN A 79 2.43 -3.97 15.92
C ASN A 79 1.60 -3.76 17.20
N GLU A 80 0.35 -3.34 17.07
CA GLU A 80 -0.66 -3.37 18.16
C GLU A 80 -0.98 -4.81 18.57
#